data_AF-A0A2V6VXB8-F1
#
_entry.id   AF-A0A2V6VXB8-F1
#
_cell.length_a   1.000
_cell.length_b   1.000
_cell.length_c   1.000
_cell.angle_alpha   90.00
_cell.angle_beta   90.00
_cell.angle_gamma   90.00
#
_symmetry.space_group_name_H-M   'P 1'
#
loop_
_entity.id
_entity.type
_entity.pdbx_description
1 polymer ?
#
loop_
_entity_poly.entity_id
_entity_poly.type
_entity_poly.pdbx_seq_one_letter_code
_entity_poly.pdbx_strand_id
1 'polypeptide(L)'
;MPLGRVGVVFDPDNTATSAAVERLSGDAGDDVVACPARNPEDVERVCLLRGHDRMDALLVLADTLFTVHARRIVELTAEAALPTAYGAHRFVDAGGLIAVYGDIGEIIRRTATIVRRILADETPAAVSSPPLQPHVALNTAAARRLGLEVPRTLLANATAL
;
A
#
# COMPACT_ATOMS: atom_id res chain seq x y z
N MET A 1 17.10 0.93 12.99
CA MET A 1 17.06 2.34 12.53
C MET A 1 15.69 2.88 12.89
N PRO A 2 15.54 4.03 13.55
CA PRO A 2 14.23 4.68 13.58
C PRO A 2 13.83 4.95 12.12
N LEU A 3 12.59 4.62 11.75
CA LEU A 3 12.03 5.02 10.47
C LEU A 3 11.98 6.56 10.49
N GLY A 4 12.65 7.22 9.54
CA GLY A 4 12.48 8.66 9.35
C GLY A 4 11.29 8.93 8.43
N ARG A 5 11.35 10.00 7.62
CA ARG A 5 10.17 10.52 6.92
C ARG A 5 9.67 9.53 5.87
N VAL A 6 8.36 9.29 5.83
CA VAL A 6 7.70 8.41 4.85
C VAL A 6 6.90 9.26 3.86
N GLY A 7 7.21 9.13 2.57
CA GLY A 7 6.40 9.72 1.51
C GLY A 7 5.17 8.88 1.22
N VAL A 8 3.98 9.45 1.33
CA VAL A 8 2.71 8.77 1.04
C VAL A 8 2.23 9.21 -0.33
N VAL A 9 2.33 8.31 -1.30
CA VAL A 9 1.90 8.53 -2.68
C VAL A 9 0.42 8.18 -2.81
N PHE A 10 -0.39 9.16 -3.25
CA PHE A 10 -1.83 9.02 -3.38
C PHE A 10 -2.37 9.80 -4.59
N ASP A 11 -3.51 9.34 -5.11
CA ASP A 11 -4.24 10.07 -6.15
C ASP A 11 -5.04 11.21 -5.48
N PRO A 12 -4.72 12.49 -5.74
CA PRO A 12 -5.44 13.61 -5.16
C PRO A 12 -6.89 13.72 -5.66
N ASP A 13 -7.21 13.12 -6.80
CA ASP A 13 -8.54 13.15 -7.39
C ASP A 13 -9.44 12.05 -6.77
N ASN A 14 -8.85 11.09 -6.03
CA ASN A 14 -9.56 10.20 -5.11
C ASN A 14 -9.82 10.90 -3.77
N THR A 15 -10.99 11.50 -3.64
CA THR A 15 -11.36 12.34 -2.49
C THR A 15 -11.33 11.60 -1.14
N ALA A 16 -11.65 10.30 -1.13
CA ALA A 16 -11.63 9.49 0.09
C ALA A 16 -10.19 9.31 0.62
N THR A 17 -9.26 9.01 -0.28
CA THR A 17 -7.85 8.83 0.06
C THR A 17 -7.20 10.16 0.39
N SER A 18 -7.45 11.19 -0.41
CA SER A 18 -6.90 12.54 -0.21
C SER A 18 -7.21 13.09 1.18
N ALA A 19 -8.49 13.05 1.59
CA ALA A 19 -8.90 13.52 2.92
C ALA A 19 -8.24 12.72 4.07
N ALA A 20 -7.97 11.42 3.88
CA ALA A 20 -7.29 10.61 4.87
C ALA A 20 -5.81 10.98 4.99
N VAL A 21 -5.12 11.21 3.86
CA VAL A 21 -3.70 11.59 3.85
C VAL A 21 -3.49 12.98 4.42
N GLU A 22 -4.35 13.94 4.11
CA GLU A 22 -4.28 15.31 4.69
C GLU A 22 -4.40 15.28 6.20
N ARG A 23 -5.37 14.52 6.74
CA ARG A 23 -5.54 14.35 8.18
C ARG A 23 -4.32 13.69 8.81
N LEU A 24 -3.82 12.61 8.21
CA LEU A 24 -2.66 11.89 8.73
C LEU A 24 -1.41 12.77 8.75
N SER A 25 -1.18 13.55 7.69
CA SER A 25 -0.02 14.44 7.57
C SER A 25 -0.11 15.60 8.58
N GLY A 26 -1.33 16.09 8.85
CA GLY A 26 -1.56 17.09 9.90
C GLY A 26 -1.25 16.56 11.31
N ASP A 27 -1.61 15.30 11.59
CA ASP A 27 -1.42 14.69 12.91
C ASP A 27 0.02 14.16 13.14
N ALA A 28 0.68 13.67 12.08
CA ALA A 28 2.01 13.05 12.15
C ALA A 28 3.17 14.04 12.02
N GLY A 29 2.90 15.32 11.71
CA GLY A 29 3.93 16.34 11.52
C GLY A 29 4.88 15.99 10.38
N ASP A 30 6.19 16.18 10.60
CA ASP A 30 7.21 15.98 9.56
C ASP A 30 7.47 14.51 9.21
N ASP A 31 6.96 13.54 9.95
CA ASP A 31 7.26 12.11 9.71
C ASP A 31 6.51 11.55 8.48
N VAL A 32 5.44 12.22 8.04
CA VAL A 32 4.63 11.82 6.89
C VAL A 32 4.59 12.96 5.88
N VAL A 33 5.04 12.67 4.66
CA VAL A 33 5.05 13.64 3.55
C VAL A 33 3.98 13.25 2.55
N ALA A 34 2.99 14.13 2.36
CA ALA A 34 1.95 13.93 1.35
C ALA A 34 2.53 14.10 -0.07
N CYS A 35 2.43 13.07 -0.90
CA CYS A 35 2.97 13.03 -2.25
C CYS A 35 1.86 12.80 -3.29
N PRO A 36 1.11 13.84 -3.70
CA PRO A 36 0.05 13.68 -4.69
C PRO A 36 0.62 13.27 -6.04
N ALA A 37 0.02 12.26 -6.68
CA ALA A 37 0.44 11.75 -7.98
C ALA A 37 -0.77 11.35 -8.84
N ARG A 38 -0.83 11.86 -10.07
CA ARG A 38 -1.91 11.57 -11.04
C ARG A 38 -1.50 10.64 -12.16
N ASN A 39 -0.27 10.15 -12.15
CA ASN A 39 0.31 9.29 -13.17
C ASN A 39 1.65 8.72 -12.67
N PRO A 40 2.23 7.73 -13.36
CA PRO A 40 3.54 7.18 -13.03
C PRO A 40 4.68 8.22 -13.05
N GLU A 41 4.61 9.24 -13.92
CA GLU A 41 5.63 10.28 -14.02
C GLU A 41 5.65 11.18 -12.77
N ASP A 42 4.51 11.40 -12.12
CA ASP A 42 4.46 12.07 -10.82
C ASP A 42 5.12 11.21 -9.73
N VAL A 43 4.95 9.88 -9.77
CA VAL A 43 5.64 8.96 -8.86
C VAL A 43 7.16 9.00 -9.07
N GLU A 44 7.62 9.09 -10.32
CA GLU A 44 9.03 9.30 -10.65
C GLU A 44 9.55 10.59 -10.02
N ARG A 45 8.81 11.71 -10.16
CA ARG A 45 9.18 12.98 -9.51
C ARG A 45 9.28 12.84 -8.00
N VAL A 46 8.34 12.14 -7.36
CA VAL A 46 8.38 11.87 -5.91
C VAL A 46 9.63 11.06 -5.55
N CYS A 47 10.00 10.05 -6.34
CA CYS A 47 11.20 9.27 -6.13
C CYS A 47 12.49 10.12 -6.21
N LEU A 48 12.52 11.09 -7.14
CA LEU A 48 13.65 12.02 -7.30
C LEU A 48 13.81 12.98 -6.10
N LEU A 49 12.72 13.26 -5.36
CA LEU A 49 12.75 14.15 -4.18
C LEU A 49 13.41 13.50 -2.95
N ARG A 50 13.74 12.20 -2.97
CA ARG A 50 14.45 11.50 -1.90
C ARG A 50 15.63 12.29 -1.33
N GLY A 51 16.46 12.87 -2.20
CA GLY A 51 17.66 13.60 -1.81
C GLY A 51 17.38 14.98 -1.21
N HIS A 52 16.23 15.57 -1.50
CA HIS A 52 15.87 16.93 -1.09
C HIS A 52 14.99 16.94 0.16
N ASP A 53 13.97 16.08 0.22
CA ASP A 53 12.96 16.07 1.28
C ASP A 53 13.22 15.02 2.37
N ARG A 54 14.35 14.29 2.25
CA ARG A 54 14.83 13.28 3.21
C ARG A 54 13.82 12.17 3.51
N MET A 55 13.12 11.69 2.48
CA MET A 55 12.26 10.52 2.62
C MET A 55 13.11 9.25 2.68
N ASP A 56 12.92 8.47 3.75
CA ASP A 56 13.64 7.21 3.98
C ASP A 56 12.89 6.00 3.40
N ALA A 57 11.58 6.15 3.18
CA ALA A 57 10.72 5.13 2.60
C ALA A 57 9.52 5.76 1.88
N LEU A 58 8.87 4.97 1.03
CA LEU A 58 7.61 5.34 0.38
C LEU A 58 6.49 4.38 0.74
N LEU A 59 5.27 4.90 0.77
CA LEU A 59 4.03 4.15 0.78
C LEU A 59 3.21 4.54 -0.44
N VAL A 60 3.01 3.62 -1.38
CA VAL A 60 2.10 3.82 -2.51
C VAL A 60 0.75 3.22 -2.16
N LEU A 61 -0.27 4.08 -2.02
CA LEU A 61 -1.61 3.64 -1.63
C LEU A 61 -2.28 2.81 -2.72
N ALA A 62 -3.24 1.99 -2.29
CA ALA A 62 -4.06 1.24 -3.22
C ALA A 62 -4.98 2.20 -3.98
N ASP A 63 -4.71 2.37 -5.26
CA ASP A 63 -5.60 3.07 -6.19
C ASP A 63 -5.61 2.31 -7.52
N THR A 64 -6.71 2.41 -8.27
CA THR A 64 -6.79 1.84 -9.62
C THR A 64 -5.68 2.43 -10.50
N LEU A 65 -5.44 3.75 -10.40
CA LEU A 65 -4.43 4.48 -11.15
C LEU A 65 -3.03 3.89 -10.95
N PHE A 66 -2.64 3.64 -9.70
CA PHE A 66 -1.32 3.06 -9.43
C PHE A 66 -1.28 1.57 -9.77
N THR A 67 -2.36 0.85 -9.48
CA THR A 67 -2.40 -0.61 -9.64
C THR A 67 -2.32 -1.04 -11.11
N VAL A 68 -2.91 -0.28 -12.05
CA VAL A 68 -2.76 -0.57 -13.49
C VAL A 68 -1.34 -0.32 -14.00
N HIS A 69 -0.59 0.55 -13.32
CA HIS A 69 0.80 0.88 -13.64
C HIS A 69 1.81 0.23 -12.67
N ALA A 70 1.42 -0.82 -11.95
CA ALA A 70 2.20 -1.41 -10.87
C ALA A 70 3.65 -1.75 -11.29
N ARG A 71 3.84 -2.35 -12.46
CA ARG A 71 5.18 -2.67 -12.98
C ARG A 71 6.06 -1.43 -13.13
N ARG A 72 5.56 -0.38 -13.77
CA ARG A 72 6.32 0.86 -13.99
C ARG A 72 6.63 1.55 -12.66
N ILE A 73 5.69 1.58 -11.73
CA ILE A 73 5.90 2.18 -10.40
C ILE A 73 6.94 1.38 -9.59
N VAL A 74 6.91 0.06 -9.66
CA VAL A 74 7.93 -0.80 -9.02
C VAL A 74 9.30 -0.56 -9.63
N GLU A 75 9.41 -0.44 -10.96
CA GLU A 75 10.67 -0.09 -11.62
C GLU A 75 11.22 1.26 -11.11
N LEU A 76 10.39 2.30 -11.09
CA LEU A 76 10.77 3.65 -10.62
C LEU A 76 11.26 3.65 -9.17
N THR A 77 10.53 2.98 -8.29
CA THR A 77 10.87 2.93 -6.85
C THR A 77 12.11 2.06 -6.58
N ALA A 78 12.31 1.01 -7.38
CA ALA A 78 13.52 0.19 -7.32
C ALA A 78 14.77 0.93 -7.86
N GLU A 79 14.64 1.68 -8.96
CA GLU A 79 15.70 2.53 -9.51
C GLU A 79 16.14 3.61 -8.52
N ALA A 80 15.19 4.17 -7.77
CA ALA A 80 15.47 5.12 -6.70
C ALA A 80 16.09 4.49 -5.43
N ALA A 81 16.20 3.16 -5.39
CA ALA A 81 16.62 2.38 -4.23
C ALA A 81 15.90 2.80 -2.93
N LEU A 82 14.59 3.05 -3.04
CA LEU A 82 13.73 3.44 -1.93
C LEU A 82 12.96 2.22 -1.40
N PRO A 83 13.10 1.88 -0.11
CA PRO A 83 12.19 0.93 0.53
C PRO A 83 10.75 1.40 0.35
N THR A 84 9.93 0.61 -0.35
CA THR A 84 8.56 0.99 -0.69
C THR A 84 7.56 -0.06 -0.25
N ALA A 85 6.56 0.37 0.52
CA ALA A 85 5.38 -0.42 0.84
C ALA A 85 4.24 -0.08 -0.13
N TYR A 86 3.39 -1.05 -0.43
CA TYR A 86 2.28 -0.90 -1.37
C TYR A 86 0.95 -1.34 -0.77
N GLY A 87 -0.15 -0.71 -1.19
CA GLY A 87 -1.51 -1.06 -0.76
C GLY A 87 -2.14 -2.27 -1.50
N ALA A 88 -1.45 -2.89 -2.46
CA ALA A 88 -1.99 -4.00 -3.23
C ALA A 88 -0.93 -5.08 -3.54
N HIS A 89 -1.34 -6.36 -3.54
CA HIS A 89 -0.47 -7.49 -3.86
C HIS A 89 0.19 -7.40 -5.25
N ARG A 90 -0.51 -6.82 -6.23
CA ARG A 90 -0.03 -6.67 -7.62
C ARG A 90 1.33 -5.97 -7.74
N PHE A 91 1.69 -5.12 -6.78
CA PHE A 91 3.02 -4.50 -6.76
C PHE A 91 4.12 -5.50 -6.36
N VAL A 92 3.83 -6.41 -5.41
CA VAL A 92 4.77 -7.47 -5.03
C VAL A 92 4.90 -8.50 -6.15
N ASP A 93 3.79 -8.85 -6.82
CA ASP A 93 3.81 -9.71 -8.01
C ASP A 93 4.68 -9.11 -9.13
N ALA A 94 4.72 -7.78 -9.23
CA ALA A 94 5.57 -7.04 -10.16
C ALA A 94 7.03 -6.88 -9.70
N GLY A 95 7.40 -7.44 -8.54
CA GLY A 95 8.77 -7.41 -8.01
C GLY A 95 9.04 -6.37 -6.92
N GLY A 96 7.99 -5.67 -6.44
CA GLY A 96 8.05 -4.69 -5.37
C GLY A 96 8.34 -5.32 -4.00
N LEU A 97 8.78 -4.50 -3.05
CA LEU A 97 9.28 -4.97 -1.75
C LEU A 97 8.20 -5.61 -0.87
N ILE A 98 7.19 -4.87 -0.44
CA ILE A 98 6.20 -5.35 0.53
C ILE A 98 4.83 -4.74 0.25
N ALA A 99 3.77 -5.53 0.39
CA ALA A 99 2.40 -5.02 0.36
C ALA A 99 1.61 -5.43 1.60
N VAL A 100 0.83 -4.49 2.12
CA VAL A 100 -0.20 -4.75 3.13
C VAL A 100 -1.54 -4.40 2.51
N TYR A 101 -2.41 -5.39 2.34
CA TYR A 101 -3.59 -5.25 1.50
C TYR A 101 -4.78 -6.07 2.02
N GLY A 102 -5.99 -5.66 1.63
CA GLY A 102 -7.19 -6.49 1.76
C GLY A 102 -7.33 -7.43 0.56
N ASP A 103 -7.62 -8.71 0.80
CA ASP A 103 -7.84 -9.67 -0.28
C ASP A 103 -9.18 -9.37 -0.98
N ILE A 104 -9.11 -8.93 -2.24
CA ILE A 104 -10.30 -8.58 -3.03
C ILE A 104 -11.21 -9.80 -3.22
N GLY A 105 -10.64 -11.01 -3.34
CA GLY A 105 -11.42 -12.24 -3.44
C GLY A 105 -12.24 -12.52 -2.18
N GLU A 106 -11.65 -12.31 -1.01
CA GLU A 106 -12.30 -12.43 0.31
C GLU A 106 -13.40 -11.38 0.45
N ILE A 107 -13.13 -10.13 0.06
CA ILE A 107 -14.11 -9.05 0.03
C ILE A 107 -15.31 -9.45 -0.84
N ILE A 108 -15.07 -9.93 -2.07
CA ILE A 108 -16.14 -10.35 -2.99
C ILE A 108 -16.96 -11.51 -2.42
N ARG A 109 -16.31 -12.59 -1.96
CA ARG A 109 -17.00 -13.77 -1.38
C ARG A 109 -17.88 -13.38 -0.20
N ARG A 110 -17.36 -12.49 0.64
CA ARG A 110 -18.03 -12.02 1.83
C ARG A 110 -19.22 -11.11 1.50
N THR A 111 -19.05 -10.17 0.59
CA THR A 111 -20.13 -9.33 0.09
C THR A 111 -21.25 -10.17 -0.52
N ALA A 112 -20.92 -11.17 -1.34
CA ALA A 112 -21.91 -12.08 -1.90
C ALA A 112 -22.70 -12.84 -0.81
N THR A 113 -22.01 -13.27 0.26
CA THR A 113 -22.65 -13.93 1.41
C THR A 113 -23.61 -13.00 2.15
N ILE A 114 -23.19 -11.75 2.40
CA ILE A 114 -24.01 -10.74 3.07
C ILE A 114 -25.26 -10.43 2.23
N VAL A 115 -25.08 -10.19 0.92
CA VAL A 115 -26.19 -9.93 -0.01
C VAL A 115 -27.18 -11.10 -0.03
N ARG A 116 -26.68 -12.34 -0.08
CA ARG A 116 -27.56 -13.53 -0.05
C ARG A 116 -28.41 -13.60 1.22
N ARG A 117 -27.86 -13.23 2.38
CA ARG A 117 -28.61 -13.21 3.66
C ARG A 117 -29.64 -12.10 3.69
N ILE A 118 -29.29 -10.91 3.21
CA ILE A 118 -30.23 -9.78 3.12
C ILE A 118 -31.40 -10.11 2.18
N LEU A 119 -31.13 -10.74 1.04
CA LEU A 119 -32.17 -11.20 0.10
C LEU A 119 -33.04 -12.33 0.67
N ALA A 120 -32.66 -12.93 1.79
CA ALA A 120 -33.44 -13.92 2.53
C ALA A 120 -34.11 -13.30 3.77
N ASP A 121 -34.41 -11.99 3.73
CA ASP A 121 -35.08 -11.20 4.77
C ASP A 121 -34.31 -11.04 6.10
N GLU A 122 -33.00 -11.30 6.13
CA GLU A 122 -32.16 -10.90 7.27
C GLU A 122 -31.83 -9.40 7.22
N THR A 123 -31.95 -8.71 8.35
CA THR A 123 -31.60 -7.28 8.41
C THR A 123 -30.07 -7.09 8.36
N PRO A 124 -29.56 -6.00 7.76
CA PRO A 124 -28.12 -5.70 7.77
C PRO A 124 -27.51 -5.66 9.18
N ALA A 125 -28.29 -5.23 10.20
CA ALA A 125 -27.87 -5.22 11.59
C ALA A 125 -27.72 -6.62 12.21
N ALA A 126 -28.47 -7.61 11.71
CA ALA A 126 -28.36 -9.01 12.12
C ALA A 126 -27.22 -9.75 11.40
N VAL A 127 -26.77 -9.25 10.25
CA VAL A 127 -25.62 -9.78 9.50
C VAL A 127 -24.32 -9.22 10.09
N SER A 128 -23.96 -9.67 11.29
CA SER A 128 -22.64 -9.40 11.85
C SER A 128 -21.58 -10.13 11.02
N SER A 129 -20.46 -9.45 10.75
CA SER A 129 -19.36 -10.02 10.01
C SER A 129 -18.02 -9.53 10.60
N PRO A 130 -17.10 -10.44 10.97
CA PRO A 130 -15.88 -10.11 11.73
C PRO A 130 -14.92 -9.24 10.92
N PRO A 131 -14.12 -8.33 11.47
CA PRO A 131 -13.24 -7.46 10.66
C PRO A 131 -12.37 -8.24 9.65
N LEU A 132 -12.23 -7.72 8.43
CA LEU A 132 -11.29 -8.27 7.45
C LEU A 132 -9.87 -8.14 8.02
N GLN A 133 -9.11 -9.23 7.94
CA GLN A 133 -7.71 -9.22 8.34
C GLN A 133 -6.84 -8.75 7.17
N PRO A 134 -5.83 -7.89 7.41
CA PRO A 134 -4.90 -7.52 6.37
C PRO A 134 -4.00 -8.71 6.01
N HIS A 135 -3.68 -8.83 4.73
CA HIS A 135 -2.67 -9.75 4.21
C HIS A 135 -1.36 -9.01 4.03
N VAL A 136 -0.25 -9.70 4.29
CA VAL A 136 1.10 -9.17 4.08
C VAL A 136 1.81 -10.04 3.06
N ALA A 137 2.29 -9.43 1.97
CA ALA A 137 3.15 -10.08 1.00
C ALA A 137 4.52 -9.41 1.00
N LEU A 138 5.60 -10.20 1.01
CA LEU A 138 6.98 -9.71 1.07
C LEU A 138 7.83 -10.40 0.00
N ASN A 139 8.49 -9.60 -0.83
CA ASN A 139 9.49 -10.07 -1.77
C ASN A 139 10.88 -10.08 -1.14
N THR A 140 11.40 -11.27 -0.86
CA THR A 140 12.68 -11.42 -0.17
C THR A 140 13.87 -11.05 -1.07
N ALA A 141 13.73 -11.20 -2.39
CA ALA A 141 14.76 -10.79 -3.34
C ALA A 141 14.87 -9.25 -3.41
N ALA A 142 13.73 -8.54 -3.36
CA ALA A 142 13.71 -7.07 -3.30
C ALA A 142 14.36 -6.57 -2.00
N ALA A 143 14.04 -7.17 -0.86
CA ALA A 143 14.68 -6.84 0.42
C ALA A 143 16.21 -6.98 0.36
N ARG A 144 16.71 -8.09 -0.23
CA ARG A 144 18.15 -8.31 -0.42
C ARG A 144 18.81 -7.26 -1.32
N ARG A 145 18.17 -6.88 -2.44
CA ARG A 145 18.69 -5.82 -3.33
C ARG A 145 18.81 -4.47 -2.61
N LEU A 146 17.90 -4.20 -1.68
CA LEU A 146 17.90 -2.99 -0.85
C LEU A 146 18.82 -3.10 0.38
N GLY A 147 19.50 -4.24 0.59
CA GLY A 147 20.35 -4.45 1.76
C GLY A 147 19.58 -4.55 3.09
N LEU A 148 18.28 -4.86 3.04
CA LEU A 148 17.42 -4.94 4.20
C LEU A 148 17.45 -6.34 4.82
N GLU A 149 17.72 -6.40 6.14
CA GLU A 149 17.53 -7.62 6.92
C GLU A 149 16.05 -7.83 7.22
N VAL A 150 15.53 -9.00 6.86
CA VAL A 150 14.13 -9.36 7.11
C VAL A 150 14.03 -10.20 8.38
N PRO A 151 13.30 -9.74 9.42
CA PRO A 151 13.10 -10.53 10.64
C PRO A 151 12.36 -11.85 10.38
N ARG A 152 12.75 -12.92 11.06
CA ARG A 152 12.08 -14.24 10.96
C ARG A 152 10.59 -14.18 11.32
N THR A 153 10.21 -13.33 12.26
CA THR A 153 8.82 -13.11 12.64
C THR A 153 8.00 -12.52 11.50
N LEU A 154 8.58 -11.65 10.68
CA LEU A 154 7.91 -11.12 9.49
C LEU A 154 7.76 -12.20 8.42
N LEU A 155 8.79 -13.00 8.18
CA LEU A 155 8.73 -14.13 7.24
C LEU A 155 7.66 -15.17 7.64
N ALA A 156 7.45 -15.38 8.94
CA ALA A 156 6.46 -16.34 9.43
C ALA A 156 5.00 -15.88 9.25
N ASN A 157 4.77 -14.56 9.12
CA ASN A 157 3.44 -13.96 9.06
C ASN A 157 3.13 -13.30 7.70
N ALA A 158 4.07 -13.34 6.77
CA ALA A 158 3.89 -12.83 5.41
C ALA A 158 3.87 -13.98 4.40
N THR A 159 3.09 -13.82 3.35
CA THR A 159 3.27 -14.61 2.13
C THR A 159 4.58 -14.16 1.50
N ALA A 160 5.62 -14.98 1.64
CA ALA A 160 6.93 -14.72 1.06
C ALA A 160 6.95 -15.14 -0.43
N LEU A 161 7.43 -14.24 -1.28
CA LEU A 161 7.70 -14.46 -2.70
C LEU A 161 9.22 -14.34 -3.00
#